data_AF-A0A7C3T7M5-F1
#
_entry.id   AF-A0A7C3T7M5-F1
#
_cell.length_a   1.000
_cell.length_b   1.000
_cell.length_c   1.000
_cell.angle_alpha   90.00
_cell.angle_beta   90.00
_cell.angle_gamma   90.00
#
_symmetry.space_group_name_H-M   'P 1'
#
loop_
_entity.id
_entity.type
_entity.pdbx_description
1 polymer ?
#
loop_
_entity_poly.entity_id
_entity_poly.type
_entity_poly.pdbx_seq_one_letter_code
_entity_poly.pdbx_strand_id
1 'polypeptide(L)' 'MEHLEVIFFWSAFLLYGGAFVLFFYHLLAKRASLNRLAVVAVVVAWLAQGVSLVLRGIDAGHVPVVGAYES' A
#
# COMPACT_ATOMS: atom_id res chain seq x y z
N MET A 1 -4.83 -15.78 9.63
CA MET A 1 -3.77 -15.39 8.69
C MET A 1 -3.19 -14.01 9.05
N GLU A 2 -3.31 -13.60 10.32
CA GLU A 2 -2.91 -12.30 10.84
C GLU A 2 -1.49 -11.86 10.49
N HIS A 3 -0.47 -12.70 10.72
CA HIS A 3 0.91 -12.27 10.46
C HIS A 3 1.18 -11.95 8.99
N LEU A 4 0.52 -12.65 8.07
CA LEU A 4 0.67 -12.41 6.64
C LEU A 4 0.00 -11.10 6.23
N GLU A 5 -1.21 -10.84 6.72
CA GLU A 5 -1.94 -9.58 6.52
C GLU A 5 -1.08 -8.38 6.95
N VAL A 6 -0.52 -8.45 8.16
CA VAL A 6 0.29 -7.38 8.76
C VAL A 6 1.55 -7.13 7.93
N ILE A 7 2.24 -8.18 7.46
CA ILE A 7 3.42 -8.03 6.60
C ILE A 7 3.06 -7.33 5.29
N PHE A 8 1.98 -7.74 4.61
CA PHE A 8 1.54 -7.11 3.37
C PHE A 8 1.12 -5.65 3.57
N PHE A 9 0.44 -5.36 4.68
CA PHE A 9 0.04 -4.00 5.04
C PHE A 9 1.24 -3.08 5.26
N TRP A 10 2.21 -3.49 6.09
CA TRP A 10 3.41 -2.70 6.36
C TRP A 10 4.29 -2.54 5.13
N SER A 11 4.37 -3.58 4.29
CA SER A 11 5.10 -3.50 3.02
C SER A 11 4.46 -2.48 2.09
N ALA A 12 3.12 -2.48 1.96
CA ALA A 12 2.40 -1.48 1.19
C ALA A 12 2.62 -0.07 1.75
N PHE A 13 2.56 0.10 3.07
CA PHE A 13 2.80 1.39 3.73
C PHE A 13 4.21 1.94 3.42
N LEU A 14 5.24 1.11 3.54
CA LEU A 14 6.62 1.49 3.22
C LEU A 14 6.80 1.83 1.73
N LEU A 15 6.17 1.07 0.83
CA LEU A 15 6.22 1.33 -0.61
C LEU A 15 5.52 2.65 -0.98
N TYR A 16 4.37 2.95 -0.37
CA TYR A 16 3.71 4.26 -0.54
C TYR A 16 4.57 5.41 -0.02
N GLY A 17 5.18 5.25 1.17
CA GLY A 17 6.12 6.24 1.71
C GLY A 17 7.32 6.46 0.79
N GLY A 18 7.92 5.37 0.28
CA GLY A 18 9.02 5.43 -0.68
C GLY A 18 8.62 6.10 -2.00
N ALA A 19 7.44 5.77 -2.54
CA ALA A 19 6.91 6.39 -3.74
C ALA A 19 6.69 7.91 -3.55
N PHE A 20 6.16 8.31 -2.40
CA PHE A 20 6.00 9.72 -2.04
C PHE A 20 7.34 10.47 -2.07
N VAL A 21 8.38 9.92 -1.45
CA VAL A 21 9.73 10.50 -1.49
C VAL A 21 10.27 10.57 -2.93
N LEU A 22 10.04 9.54 -3.74
CA LEU A 22 10.46 9.53 -5.14
C LEU A 22 9.73 10.58 -5.98
N PHE A 23 8.44 10.83 -5.74
CA PHE A 23 7.71 11.93 -6.38
C PHE A 23 8.24 13.29 -5.96
N PHE A 24 8.53 13.50 -4.68
CA PHE A 24 9.18 14.73 -4.20
C PHE A 24 10.55 14.93 -4.86
N TYR A 25 11.35 13.87 -4.93
CA TYR A 25 12.65 13.94 -5.57
C TYR A 25 12.53 14.16 -7.09
N HIS A 26 11.53 13.57 -7.74
CA HIS A 26 11.21 13.85 -9.15
C HIS A 26 10.85 15.31 -9.37
N LEU A 27 10.05 15.91 -8.48
CA LEU A 27 9.66 17.32 -8.55
C LEU A 27 10.89 18.25 -8.54
N LEU A 28 11.89 17.94 -7.71
CA LEU A 28 13.12 18.73 -7.58
C LEU A 28 14.11 18.46 -8.71
N ALA A 29 14.37 17.18 -9.03
CA ALA A 29 15.42 16.78 -9.97
C ALA A 29 14.95 16.73 -11.44
N LYS A 30 13.63 16.77 -11.69
CA LYS A 30 12.97 16.67 -13.01
C LYS A 30 13.40 15.46 -13.85
N ARG A 31 13.88 14.37 -13.22
CA ARG A 31 14.31 13.16 -13.92
C ARG A 31 13.13 12.23 -14.19
N ALA A 32 12.82 11.97 -15.46
CA ALA A 32 11.69 11.13 -15.86
C ALA A 32 11.75 9.68 -15.33
N SER A 33 12.95 9.14 -15.10
CA SER A 33 13.14 7.79 -14.54
C SER A 33 12.57 7.67 -13.11
N LEU A 34 12.65 8.74 -12.30
CA LEU A 34 12.14 8.75 -10.93
C LEU A 34 10.61 8.67 -10.90
N ASN A 35 9.94 9.33 -11.83
CA ASN A 35 8.49 9.26 -11.96
C ASN A 35 8.04 7.83 -12.29
N ARG A 36 8.73 7.16 -13.23
CA ARG A 36 8.44 5.76 -13.56
C ARG A 36 8.63 4.84 -12.35
N LEU A 37 9.72 5.00 -11.60
CA LEU A 37 9.98 4.23 -10.39
C LEU A 37 8.91 4.47 -9.32
N ALA A 38 8.50 5.73 -9.11
CA ALA A 38 7.45 6.09 -8.16
C ALA A 38 6.11 5.46 -8.53
N VAL A 39 5.72 5.51 -9.81
CA VAL A 39 4.48 4.88 -10.31
C VAL A 39 4.52 3.37 -10.14
N VAL A 40 5.63 2.70 -10.49
CA VAL A 40 5.79 1.26 -10.29
C VAL A 40 5.67 0.91 -8.80
N ALA A 41 6.33 1.68 -7.92
CA ALA A 41 6.23 1.48 -6.48
C ALA A 41 4.79 1.64 -5.96
N VAL A 42 4.02 2.62 -6.46
CA VAL A 42 2.59 2.78 -6.15
C VAL A 42 1.77 1.58 -6.59
N VAL A 43 1.98 1.07 -7.80
CA VAL A 43 1.23 -0.09 -8.32
C VAL A 43 1.51 -1.32 -7.45
N VAL A 44 2.77 -1.56 -7.10
CA VAL A 44 3.14 -2.68 -6.21
C VAL A 44 2.56 -2.50 -4.81
N ALA A 45 2.60 -1.28 -4.26
CA ALA A 45 2.00 -0.96 -2.97
C ALA A 45 0.49 -1.22 -2.97
N TRP A 46 -0.21 -0.81 -4.03
CA TRP A 46 -1.64 -1.00 -4.17
C TRP A 46 -2.02 -2.49 -4.24
N LEU A 47 -1.26 -3.30 -4.97
CA LEU A 47 -1.46 -4.75 -5.01
C LEU A 47 -1.23 -5.39 -3.64
N ALA A 48 -0.15 -5.02 -2.95
CA ALA A 48 0.14 -5.53 -1.60
C ALA A 48 -0.95 -5.13 -0.59
N GLN A 49 -1.45 -3.90 -0.66
CA GLN A 49 -2.58 -3.44 0.14
C GLN A 49 -3.86 -4.22 -0.19
N GLY A 50 -4.13 -4.48 -1.47
CA GLY A 50 -5.26 -5.28 -1.90
C GLY A 50 -5.21 -6.71 -1.34
N VAL A 51 -4.05 -7.35 -1.39
CA VAL A 51 -3.84 -8.68 -0.77
C VAL A 51 -4.08 -8.63 0.73
N SER A 52 -3.54 -7.63 1.43
CA SER A 52 -3.78 -7.42 2.86
C SER A 52 -5.28 -7.30 3.17
N LEU A 53 -6.02 -6.49 2.42
CA LEU A 53 -7.46 -6.32 2.63
C LEU A 53 -8.26 -7.61 2.37
N VAL A 54 -7.87 -8.39 1.35
CA VAL A 54 -8.51 -9.68 1.06
C VAL A 54 -8.25 -10.67 2.20
N LEU A 55 -7.00 -10.78 2.67
CA LEU A 55 -6.66 -11.65 3.79
C LEU A 55 -7.43 -11.27 5.06
N ARG A 56 -7.52 -9.96 5.34
CA ARG A 56 -8.29 -9.43 6.46
C ARG A 56 -9.78 -9.76 6.34
N GLY A 57 -10.35 -9.63 5.15
CA GLY A 57 -11.76 -9.96 4.90
C GLY A 57 -12.07 -11.45 5.03
N ILE A 58 -11.12 -12.31 4.66
CA ILE A 58 -11.24 -13.75 4.88
C ILE A 58 -11.19 -14.07 6.38
N ASP A 59 -10.23 -13.50 7.12
CA ASP A 59 -10.11 -13.71 8.56
C ASP A 59 -11.33 -13.16 9.34
N ALA A 60 -11.91 -12.03 8.91
CA ALA A 60 -13.09 -11.42 9.54
C ALA A 60 -14.43 -12.07 9.14
N GLY A 61 -14.47 -12.90 8.09
CA GLY A 61 -15.70 -13.53 7.60
C GLY A 61 -16.68 -12.56 6.90
N HIS A 62 -16.30 -11.30 6.74
CA HIS A 62 -17.03 -10.28 5.99
C HIS A 62 -16.03 -9.35 5.29
N VAL A 63 -16.46 -8.69 4.21
CA VAL A 63 -15.61 -7.68 3.56
C VAL A 63 -15.39 -6.55 4.57
N PRO A 64 -14.15 -6.07 4.81
CA PRO A 64 -13.86 -5.00 5.75
C PRO A 64 -14.23 -3.65 5.11
N VAL A 65 -15.51 -3.50 4.74
CA VAL A 65 -16.09 -2.23 4.34
C VAL A 65 -16.66 -1.62 5.61
N VAL A 66 -16.03 -0.54 6.09
CA VAL A 66 -16.43 0.30 7.25
C VAL A 66 -16.01 -0.32 8.61
N GLY A 67 -15.35 0.37 9.54
CA GLY A 67 -15.79 1.65 10.11
C GLY A 67 -17.03 1.50 11.00
N ALA A 68 -17.49 0.26 11.25
CA ALA A 68 -18.48 0.00 12.27
C ALA A 68 -17.83 0.31 13.61
N TYR A 69 -18.18 1.49 14.13
CA TYR A 69 -18.05 1.84 15.53
C TYR A 69 -18.80 0.78 16.34
N GLU A 70 -18.14 -0.31 16.70
CA GLU A 70 -18.52 -1.09 17.85
C GLU A 70 -17.96 -0.34 19.06
N SER A 71 -18.81 0.54 19.60
CA SER A 71 -18.69 1.12 20.94
C SER A 71 -18.77 0.04 22.01
#